data_AF-A0A2D8BRE1-F1
#
_entry.id   AF-A0A2D8BRE1-F1
#
_cell.length_a   1.000
_cell.length_b   1.000
_cell.length_c   1.000
_cell.angle_alpha   90.00
_cell.angle_beta   90.00
_cell.angle_gamma   90.00
#
_symmetry.space_group_name_H-M   'P 1'
#
loop_
_entity.id
_entity.type
_entity.pdbx_description
1 polymer ?
#
loop_
_entity_poly.entity_id
_entity_poly.type
_entity_poly.pdbx_seq_one_letter_code
_entity_poly.pdbx_strand_id
1 'polypeptide(L)'
;MRRGKLWINLRRAMTDDPDYLPLYEGLMADMSRLNPGYRPLNAESGILISSPTAQVFLHSDVSETILWHVRGKKRIRIYPATEPYVSDQHMEAILHHEQTEDLPFDPRWDADCEAVDLEPGMFTSWPLHGPHRVQNLDGLNVSVTMEIVTQDSLFKNNVLYANGVMRRKFGWSPKSAKTAGPGAYMKLALSKLAKTMWKEDKPMPKSERTFDIDPDAPTGFRERRKAG
;
A
#
# COMPACT_ATOMS: atom_id res chain seq x y z
N MET A 1 -1.63 12.20 -26.70
CA MET A 1 -1.69 12.39 -25.23
C MET A 1 -0.29 12.32 -24.58
N ARG A 2 0.63 13.26 -24.89
CA ARG A 2 2.04 13.19 -24.39
C ARG A 2 2.39 14.17 -23.25
N ARG A 3 1.45 15.03 -22.81
CA ARG A 3 1.73 16.08 -21.80
C ARG A 3 0.86 16.02 -20.53
N GLY A 4 -0.11 15.11 -20.46
CA GLY A 4 -0.97 14.98 -19.28
C GLY A 4 -0.28 14.18 -18.18
N LYS A 5 -0.24 14.74 -16.96
CA LYS A 5 0.11 13.99 -15.75
C LYS A 5 -1.15 13.28 -15.29
N LEU A 6 -1.18 11.96 -15.48
CA LEU A 6 -2.32 11.12 -15.12
C LEU A 6 -1.85 10.06 -14.12
N TRP A 7 -2.61 9.90 -13.06
CA TRP A 7 -2.52 8.76 -12.16
C TRP A 7 -3.94 8.41 -11.72
N ILE A 8 -4.39 7.21 -12.06
CA ILE A 8 -5.70 6.68 -11.71
C ILE A 8 -5.45 5.40 -10.93
N ASN A 9 -6.03 5.32 -9.73
CA ASN A 9 -6.10 4.11 -8.94
C ASN A 9 -7.57 3.66 -8.87
N LEU A 10 -7.92 2.69 -9.70
CA LEU A 10 -9.22 2.02 -9.68
C LEU A 10 -9.17 0.94 -8.60
N ARG A 11 -9.34 1.38 -7.35
CA ARG A 11 -9.33 0.49 -6.18
C ARG A 11 -10.41 -0.58 -6.33
N ARG A 12 -10.06 -1.83 -5.99
CA ARG A 12 -10.98 -2.98 -6.03
C ARG A 12 -11.63 -3.27 -7.38
N ALA A 13 -11.22 -2.61 -8.47
CA ALA A 13 -11.83 -2.83 -9.78
C ALA A 13 -11.73 -4.29 -10.23
N MET A 14 -10.65 -4.99 -9.89
CA MET A 14 -10.55 -6.42 -10.21
C MET A 14 -11.42 -7.30 -9.30
N THR A 15 -11.75 -6.83 -8.10
CA THR A 15 -12.50 -7.58 -7.08
C THR A 15 -14.02 -7.37 -7.16
N ASP A 16 -14.47 -6.19 -7.61
CA ASP A 16 -15.88 -5.81 -7.55
C ASP A 16 -16.55 -5.70 -8.92
N ASP A 17 -15.79 -5.44 -9.99
CA ASP A 17 -16.33 -5.24 -11.33
C ASP A 17 -16.58 -6.60 -12.02
N PRO A 18 -17.77 -6.86 -12.57
CA PRO A 18 -18.12 -8.16 -13.16
C PRO A 18 -17.25 -8.53 -14.37
N ASP A 19 -16.70 -7.57 -15.11
CA ASP A 19 -15.86 -7.86 -16.28
C ASP A 19 -14.45 -8.31 -15.86
N TYR A 20 -13.97 -7.86 -14.69
CA TYR A 20 -12.64 -8.19 -14.19
C TYR A 20 -12.62 -9.29 -13.12
N LEU A 21 -13.74 -9.52 -12.43
CA LEU A 21 -13.86 -10.51 -11.37
C LEU A 21 -13.37 -11.92 -11.78
N PRO A 22 -13.70 -12.45 -12.97
CA PRO A 22 -13.20 -13.76 -13.39
C PRO A 22 -11.66 -13.84 -13.47
N LEU A 23 -10.99 -12.73 -13.81
CA LEU A 23 -9.52 -12.66 -13.84
C LEU A 23 -8.95 -12.70 -12.42
N TYR A 24 -9.55 -11.96 -11.49
CA TYR A 24 -9.15 -11.97 -10.09
C TYR A 24 -9.32 -13.37 -9.47
N GLU A 25 -10.48 -14.00 -9.66
CA GLU A 25 -10.74 -15.35 -9.15
C GLU A 25 -9.76 -16.37 -9.73
N GLY A 26 -9.47 -16.27 -11.03
CA GLY A 26 -8.45 -17.10 -11.69
C GLY A 26 -7.05 -16.93 -11.07
N LEU A 27 -6.61 -15.68 -10.87
CA LEU A 27 -5.33 -15.39 -10.22
C LEU A 27 -5.25 -15.97 -8.80
N MET A 28 -6.31 -15.80 -8.00
CA MET A 28 -6.36 -16.33 -6.63
C MET A 28 -6.37 -17.87 -6.60
N ALA A 29 -7.08 -18.51 -7.55
CA ALA A 29 -7.09 -19.96 -7.69
C ALA A 29 -5.70 -20.49 -8.08
N ASP A 30 -5.02 -19.86 -9.02
CA ASP A 30 -3.66 -20.22 -9.42
C ASP A 30 -2.66 -20.04 -8.28
N MET A 31 -2.73 -18.93 -7.56
CA MET A 31 -1.88 -18.71 -6.38
C MET A 31 -2.09 -19.78 -5.30
N SER A 32 -3.34 -20.13 -5.01
CA SER A 32 -3.68 -21.16 -4.03
C SER A 32 -3.20 -22.54 -4.47
N ARG A 33 -3.32 -22.85 -5.76
CA ARG A 33 -2.87 -24.11 -6.37
C ARG A 33 -1.35 -24.24 -6.36
N LEU A 34 -0.64 -23.17 -6.72
CA LEU A 34 0.83 -23.14 -6.77
C LEU A 34 1.46 -23.04 -5.38
N ASN A 35 0.74 -22.49 -4.40
CA ASN A 35 1.20 -22.36 -3.02
C ASN A 35 0.16 -22.94 -2.04
N PRO A 36 0.08 -24.28 -1.86
CA PRO A 36 -0.95 -24.91 -1.04
C PRO A 36 -0.98 -24.47 0.42
N GLY A 37 0.10 -23.91 0.96
CA GLY A 37 0.17 -23.35 2.31
C GLY A 37 -0.25 -21.88 2.40
N TYR A 38 -0.43 -21.20 1.27
CA TYR A 38 -0.84 -19.80 1.22
C TYR A 38 -2.33 -19.68 1.55
N ARG A 39 -2.63 -18.97 2.64
CA ARG A 39 -3.98 -18.82 3.21
C ARG A 39 -4.21 -17.35 3.57
N PRO A 40 -4.45 -16.48 2.57
CA PRO A 40 -4.78 -15.09 2.84
C PRO A 40 -6.11 -15.00 3.60
N LEU A 41 -6.17 -14.10 4.58
CA LEU A 41 -7.39 -13.76 5.32
C LEU A 41 -8.29 -12.84 4.50
N ASN A 42 -7.69 -11.95 3.72
CA ASN A 42 -8.35 -11.07 2.77
C ASN A 42 -7.40 -10.79 1.61
N ALA A 43 -7.94 -10.57 0.42
CA ALA A 43 -7.19 -10.08 -0.73
C ALA A 43 -8.09 -9.17 -1.55
N GLU A 44 -7.52 -8.07 -2.04
CA GLU A 44 -8.21 -7.09 -2.87
C GLU A 44 -7.30 -6.73 -4.03
N SER A 45 -7.88 -6.46 -5.20
CA SER A 45 -7.11 -6.17 -6.40
C SER A 45 -7.67 -4.98 -7.17
N GLY A 46 -6.79 -4.11 -7.60
CA GLY A 46 -7.10 -2.86 -8.28
C GLY A 46 -6.27 -2.65 -9.54
N ILE A 47 -6.68 -1.66 -10.34
CA ILE A 47 -5.99 -1.31 -11.59
C ILE A 47 -5.36 0.08 -11.44
N LEU A 48 -4.07 0.16 -11.72
CA LEU A 48 -3.28 1.38 -11.71
C LEU A 48 -2.99 1.81 -13.15
N ILE A 49 -3.43 3.01 -13.53
CA ILE A 49 -3.15 3.61 -14.84
C ILE A 49 -2.37 4.90 -14.62
N SER A 50 -1.20 5.03 -15.26
CA SER A 50 -0.29 6.15 -15.00
C SER A 50 0.42 6.65 -16.25
N SER A 51 0.58 7.97 -16.32
CA SER A 51 1.27 8.67 -17.41
C SER A 51 2.75 8.29 -17.53
N PRO A 52 3.39 8.45 -18.70
CA PRO A 52 4.76 7.96 -18.93
C PRO A 52 5.84 8.49 -17.99
N THR A 53 5.63 9.67 -17.39
CA THR A 53 6.60 10.29 -16.48
C THR A 53 6.15 10.25 -15.02
N ALA A 54 5.14 9.45 -14.69
CA ALA A 54 4.65 9.34 -13.31
C ALA A 54 5.68 8.65 -12.41
N GLN A 55 5.73 9.10 -11.16
CA GLN A 55 6.51 8.47 -10.10
C GLN A 55 5.67 8.41 -8.82
N VAL A 56 5.92 7.40 -8.01
CA VAL A 56 5.44 7.30 -6.63
C VAL A 56 6.68 7.36 -5.74
N PHE A 57 6.64 8.27 -4.77
CA PHE A 57 7.73 8.48 -3.82
C PHE A 57 7.89 7.29 -2.88
N LEU A 58 8.92 7.31 -2.03
CA LEU A 58 9.15 6.21 -1.10
C LEU A 58 7.93 6.09 -0.20
N HIS A 59 7.36 4.89 -0.15
CA HIS A 59 6.24 4.58 0.73
C HIS A 59 6.33 3.14 1.22
N SER A 60 5.55 2.82 2.24
CA SER A 60 5.42 1.47 2.76
C SER A 60 3.97 1.13 3.03
N ASP A 61 3.53 0.03 2.43
CA ASP A 61 2.17 -0.48 2.59
C ASP A 61 2.00 -1.15 3.95
N VAL A 62 0.76 -1.27 4.41
CA VAL A 62 0.38 -2.07 5.59
C VAL A 62 0.00 -3.50 5.21
N SER A 63 -0.23 -3.80 3.93
CA SER A 63 -0.55 -5.12 3.38
C SER A 63 0.67 -5.75 2.70
N GLU A 64 0.57 -7.05 2.42
CA GLU A 64 1.49 -7.69 1.47
C GLU A 64 1.03 -7.34 0.06
N THR A 65 1.96 -6.96 -0.81
CA THR A 65 1.61 -6.43 -2.13
C THR A 65 2.24 -7.26 -3.25
N ILE A 66 1.45 -7.56 -4.27
CA ILE A 66 1.94 -8.09 -5.55
C ILE A 66 1.51 -7.13 -6.66
N LEU A 67 2.46 -6.75 -7.51
CA LEU A 67 2.20 -5.90 -8.67
C LEU A 67 2.48 -6.65 -9.95
N TRP A 68 1.44 -6.80 -10.78
CA TRP A 68 1.50 -7.39 -12.12
C TRP A 68 1.52 -6.27 -13.16
N HIS A 69 2.48 -6.31 -14.08
CA HIS A 69 2.63 -5.29 -15.10
C HIS A 69 2.00 -5.72 -16.42
N VAL A 70 1.07 -4.91 -16.94
CA VAL A 70 0.25 -5.26 -18.11
C VAL A 70 0.66 -4.47 -19.34
N ARG A 71 1.09 -3.21 -19.17
CA ARG A 71 1.45 -2.33 -20.29
C ARG A 71 2.45 -1.27 -19.84
N GLY A 72 3.38 -0.92 -20.73
CA GLY A 72 4.38 0.11 -20.50
C GLY A 72 5.70 -0.49 -20.03
N LYS A 73 6.57 0.37 -19.51
CA LYS A 73 7.78 -0.04 -18.79
C LYS A 73 7.90 0.75 -17.50
N LYS A 74 8.12 0.07 -16.40
CA LYS A 74 8.17 0.64 -15.04
C LYS A 74 9.34 0.08 -14.25
N ARG A 75 10.02 0.93 -13.51
CA ARG A 75 11.03 0.55 -12.51
C ARG A 75 10.41 0.56 -11.13
N ILE A 76 10.56 -0.54 -10.41
CA ILE A 76 10.28 -0.61 -8.98
C ILE A 76 11.62 -0.71 -8.26
N ARG A 77 11.81 0.09 -7.22
CA ARG A 77 12.95 0.02 -6.30
C ARG A 77 12.43 -0.40 -4.94
N ILE A 78 12.91 -1.52 -4.41
CA ILE A 78 12.53 -2.07 -3.12
C ILE A 78 13.71 -1.93 -2.18
N TYR A 79 13.47 -1.40 -0.99
CA TYR A 79 14.49 -1.16 0.03
C TYR A 79 14.32 -2.17 1.18
N PRO A 80 15.37 -2.42 1.98
CA PRO A 80 15.25 -3.26 3.15
C PRO A 80 14.15 -2.78 4.12
N ALA A 81 13.32 -3.71 4.62
CA ALA A 81 12.24 -3.44 5.58
C ALA A 81 12.77 -3.22 7.01
N THR A 82 13.72 -2.30 7.16
CA THR A 82 14.39 -1.97 8.42
C THR A 82 14.93 -0.53 8.40
N GLU A 83 15.47 -0.08 9.52
CA GLU A 83 16.13 1.22 9.59
C GLU A 83 17.40 1.24 8.71
N PRO A 84 17.72 2.37 8.06
CA PRO A 84 17.04 3.67 8.17
C PRO A 84 15.84 3.86 7.23
N TYR A 85 15.54 2.90 6.34
CA TYR A 85 14.53 3.05 5.28
C TYR A 85 13.09 3.10 5.82
N VAL A 86 12.79 2.28 6.82
CA VAL A 86 11.52 2.28 7.55
C VAL A 86 11.73 1.88 9.00
N SER A 87 11.08 2.59 9.92
CA SER A 87 11.12 2.29 11.35
C SER A 87 9.76 1.78 11.80
N ASP A 88 9.74 1.07 12.93
CA ASP A 88 8.49 0.67 13.58
C ASP A 88 7.61 1.91 13.86
N GLN A 89 8.19 3.06 14.17
CA GLN A 89 7.48 4.32 14.44
C GLN A 89 6.84 4.91 13.17
N HIS A 90 7.49 4.80 12.01
CA HIS A 90 6.86 5.16 10.74
C HIS A 90 5.62 4.30 10.50
N MET A 91 5.74 2.98 10.67
CA MET A 91 4.60 2.07 10.51
C MET A 91 3.52 2.31 11.57
N GLU A 92 3.88 2.61 12.81
CA GLU A 92 2.94 3.05 13.85
C GLU A 92 2.16 4.29 13.39
N ALA A 93 2.83 5.31 12.86
CA ALA A 93 2.19 6.55 12.40
C ALA A 93 1.25 6.31 11.19
N ILE A 94 1.64 5.45 10.26
CA ILE A 94 0.80 5.03 9.13
C ILE A 94 -0.44 4.28 9.64
N LEU A 95 -0.26 3.28 10.52
CA LEU A 95 -1.35 2.47 11.08
C LEU A 95 -2.34 3.26 11.95
N HIS A 96 -1.90 4.39 12.52
CA HIS A 96 -2.72 5.34 13.29
C HIS A 96 -3.22 6.53 12.45
N HIS A 97 -2.99 6.50 11.13
CA HIS A 97 -3.39 7.55 10.18
C HIS A 97 -2.87 8.96 10.53
N GLU A 98 -1.73 9.06 11.21
CA GLU A 98 -1.06 10.34 11.50
C GLU A 98 -0.27 10.85 10.30
N GLN A 99 0.08 9.96 9.38
CA GLN A 99 0.68 10.26 8.09
C GLN A 99 0.11 9.34 7.01
N THR A 100 0.34 9.71 5.75
CA THR A 100 0.20 8.78 4.62
C THR A 100 1.29 7.73 4.64
N GLU A 101 1.21 6.76 3.72
CA GLU A 101 2.22 5.72 3.53
C GLU A 101 3.59 6.27 3.07
N ASP A 102 3.64 7.54 2.64
CA ASP A 102 4.87 8.26 2.29
C ASP A 102 5.92 8.22 3.43
N LEU A 103 7.18 7.95 3.06
CA LEU A 103 8.34 7.88 3.94
C LEU A 103 9.39 8.94 3.54
N PRO A 104 10.23 9.41 4.49
CA PRO A 104 11.38 10.22 4.16
C PRO A 104 12.36 9.42 3.29
N PHE A 105 13.00 10.08 2.32
CA PHE A 105 13.89 9.41 1.37
C PHE A 105 15.23 10.14 1.25
N ASP A 106 16.32 9.38 1.37
CA ASP A 106 17.66 9.83 1.04
C ASP A 106 18.10 9.20 -0.30
N PRO A 107 18.45 10.00 -1.34
CA PRO A 107 18.92 9.48 -2.63
C PRO A 107 20.08 8.49 -2.54
N ARG A 108 20.90 8.53 -1.49
CA ARG A 108 22.00 7.59 -1.28
C ARG A 108 21.51 6.15 -1.07
N TRP A 109 20.27 5.98 -0.61
CA TRP A 109 19.65 4.67 -0.41
C TRP A 109 19.41 3.91 -1.71
N ASP A 110 19.45 4.56 -2.88
CA ASP A 110 19.38 3.87 -4.18
C ASP A 110 20.52 2.84 -4.34
N ALA A 111 21.63 2.98 -3.61
CA ALA A 111 22.74 2.02 -3.60
C ALA A 111 22.40 0.68 -2.92
N ASP A 112 21.39 0.66 -2.06
CA ASP A 112 21.02 -0.51 -1.25
C ASP A 112 19.70 -1.15 -1.71
N CYS A 113 19.05 -0.57 -2.73
CA CYS A 113 17.77 -1.05 -3.22
C CYS A 113 17.94 -2.18 -4.24
N GLU A 114 16.96 -3.08 -4.26
CA GLU A 114 16.74 -3.96 -5.40
C GLU A 114 15.88 -3.22 -6.43
N ALA A 115 16.41 -3.06 -7.64
CA ALA A 115 15.72 -2.39 -8.74
C ALA A 115 15.28 -3.41 -9.79
N VAL A 116 13.98 -3.45 -10.08
CA VAL A 116 13.39 -4.33 -11.09
C VAL A 116 12.68 -3.47 -12.14
N ASP A 117 13.09 -3.64 -13.40
CA ASP A 117 12.38 -3.09 -14.55
C ASP A 117 11.34 -4.09 -15.02
N LEU A 118 10.07 -3.76 -14.80
CA LEU A 118 8.94 -4.57 -15.22
C LEU A 118 8.54 -4.23 -16.65
N GLU A 119 8.46 -5.27 -17.46
CA GLU A 119 7.88 -5.28 -18.80
C GLU A 119 6.53 -6.02 -18.78
N PRO A 120 5.68 -5.86 -19.81
CA PRO A 120 4.38 -6.51 -19.85
C PRO A 120 4.47 -8.03 -19.65
N GLY A 121 3.66 -8.57 -18.74
CA GLY A 121 3.67 -9.98 -18.36
C GLY A 121 4.58 -10.31 -17.17
N MET A 122 5.35 -9.36 -16.67
CA MET A 122 6.15 -9.52 -15.44
C MET A 122 5.34 -9.15 -14.20
N PHE A 123 5.78 -9.64 -13.05
CA PHE A 123 5.29 -9.23 -11.74
C PHE A 123 6.44 -9.08 -10.75
N THR A 124 6.18 -8.38 -9.66
CA THR A 124 7.06 -8.37 -8.48
C THR A 124 6.22 -8.32 -7.22
N SER A 125 6.83 -8.74 -6.11
CA SER A 125 6.33 -8.53 -4.76
C SER A 125 7.48 -8.11 -3.86
N TRP A 126 7.18 -7.68 -2.63
CA TRP A 126 8.17 -7.34 -1.62
C TRP A 126 7.71 -7.81 -0.24
N PRO A 127 8.63 -7.96 0.72
CA PRO A 127 8.28 -8.28 2.10
C PRO A 127 7.30 -7.27 2.69
N LEU A 128 6.49 -7.70 3.66
CA LEU A 128 5.61 -6.82 4.43
C LEU A 128 6.38 -5.61 4.96
N HIS A 129 5.82 -4.41 4.78
CA HIS A 129 6.40 -3.12 5.13
C HIS A 129 7.69 -2.77 4.36
N GLY A 130 8.01 -3.52 3.31
CA GLY A 130 9.12 -3.23 2.40
C GLY A 130 8.93 -1.87 1.75
N PRO A 131 9.78 -0.87 2.06
CA PRO A 131 9.66 0.45 1.46
C PRO A 131 9.95 0.32 -0.02
N HIS A 132 9.20 1.03 -0.84
CA HIS A 132 9.41 0.96 -2.28
C HIS A 132 9.07 2.26 -2.99
N ARG A 133 9.67 2.42 -4.18
CA ARG A 133 9.49 3.55 -5.09
C ARG A 133 9.17 3.04 -6.47
N VAL A 134 8.32 3.77 -7.18
CA VAL A 134 7.89 3.40 -8.52
C VAL A 134 8.16 4.54 -9.48
N GLN A 135 8.75 4.22 -10.63
CA GLN A 135 9.04 5.18 -11.69
C GLN A 135 8.65 4.59 -13.04
N ASN A 136 7.78 5.28 -13.78
CA ASN A 136 7.52 4.91 -15.17
C ASN A 136 8.72 5.29 -16.04
N LEU A 137 9.15 4.36 -16.88
CA LEU A 137 10.30 4.51 -17.77
C LEU A 137 9.88 4.80 -19.21
N ASP A 138 8.80 4.17 -19.68
CA ASP A 138 8.26 4.38 -21.01
C ASP A 138 6.76 4.09 -21.10
N GLY A 139 6.09 4.83 -21.99
CA GLY A 139 4.68 4.61 -22.36
C GLY A 139 3.66 4.88 -21.26
N LEU A 140 2.38 4.79 -21.61
CA LEU A 140 1.30 4.72 -20.62
C LEU A 140 1.44 3.39 -19.87
N ASN A 141 1.50 3.46 -18.55
CA ASN A 141 1.68 2.28 -17.72
C ASN A 141 0.34 1.80 -17.17
N VAL A 142 0.06 0.50 -17.32
CA VAL A 142 -1.08 -0.20 -16.71
C VAL A 142 -0.53 -1.34 -15.86
N SER A 143 -0.96 -1.41 -14.60
CA SER A 143 -0.57 -2.46 -13.67
C SER A 143 -1.78 -2.92 -12.85
N VAL A 144 -1.82 -4.19 -12.51
CA VAL A 144 -2.76 -4.74 -11.53
C VAL A 144 -2.01 -4.85 -10.21
N THR A 145 -2.55 -4.25 -9.16
CA THR A 145 -2.00 -4.35 -7.80
C THR A 145 -2.92 -5.21 -6.97
N MET A 146 -2.36 -6.09 -6.16
CA MET A 146 -3.10 -6.93 -5.24
C MET A 146 -2.55 -6.75 -3.84
N GLU A 147 -3.43 -6.35 -2.94
CA GLU A 147 -3.15 -6.13 -1.52
C GLU A 147 -3.71 -7.30 -0.73
N ILE A 148 -2.86 -7.93 0.08
CA ILE A 148 -3.15 -9.20 0.71
C ILE A 148 -2.89 -9.11 2.21
N VAL A 149 -3.85 -9.60 2.98
CA VAL A 149 -3.75 -9.73 4.42
C VAL A 149 -3.55 -11.20 4.75
N THR A 150 -2.43 -11.52 5.38
CA THR A 150 -2.15 -12.85 5.95
C THR A 150 -2.30 -12.79 7.46
N GLN A 151 -2.25 -13.96 8.11
CA GLN A 151 -2.21 -14.03 9.56
C GLN A 151 -0.99 -13.28 10.12
N ASP A 152 0.15 -13.37 9.44
CA ASP A 152 1.40 -12.75 9.86
C ASP A 152 1.36 -11.23 9.70
N SER A 153 0.88 -10.72 8.57
CA SER A 153 0.75 -9.27 8.38
C SER A 153 -0.27 -8.65 9.32
N LEU A 154 -1.39 -9.32 9.53
CA LEU A 154 -2.37 -8.92 10.54
C LEU A 154 -1.75 -8.86 11.94
N PHE A 155 -0.98 -9.88 12.34
CA PHE A 155 -0.39 -9.89 13.68
C PHE A 155 0.67 -8.80 13.82
N LYS A 156 1.58 -8.66 12.85
CA LYS A 156 2.62 -7.61 12.85
C LYS A 156 2.01 -6.23 12.95
N ASN A 157 0.98 -5.93 12.15
CA ASN A 157 0.26 -4.66 12.20
C ASN A 157 -0.39 -4.42 13.56
N ASN A 158 -1.01 -5.42 14.18
CA ASN A 158 -1.61 -5.25 15.50
C ASN A 158 -0.56 -5.04 16.61
N VAL A 159 0.60 -5.68 16.53
CA VAL A 159 1.69 -5.44 17.49
C VAL A 159 2.22 -4.01 17.37
N LEU A 160 2.44 -3.53 16.15
CA LEU A 160 2.85 -2.14 15.91
C LEU A 160 1.76 -1.16 16.33
N TYR A 161 0.51 -1.41 15.96
CA TYR A 161 -0.62 -0.58 16.38
C TYR A 161 -0.67 -0.44 17.91
N ALA A 162 -0.53 -1.55 18.65
CA ALA A 162 -0.48 -1.53 20.11
C ALA A 162 0.73 -0.77 20.66
N ASN A 163 1.91 -0.88 20.03
CA ASN A 163 3.06 -0.06 20.40
C ASN A 163 2.75 1.43 20.24
N GLY A 164 2.10 1.78 19.13
CA GLY A 164 1.68 3.14 18.85
C GLY A 164 0.69 3.68 19.87
N VAL A 165 -0.28 2.86 20.30
CA VAL A 165 -1.21 3.17 21.40
C VAL A 165 -0.44 3.44 22.70
N MET A 166 0.48 2.54 23.07
CA MET A 166 1.26 2.66 24.31
C MET A 166 2.08 3.95 24.36
N ARG A 167 2.69 4.36 23.25
CA ARG A 167 3.39 5.65 23.14
C ARG A 167 2.43 6.82 23.28
N ARG A 168 1.35 6.83 22.49
CA ARG A 168 0.46 7.99 22.33
C ARG A 168 -0.44 8.25 23.54
N LYS A 169 -0.91 7.18 24.20
CA LYS A 169 -1.87 7.29 25.30
C LYS A 169 -1.21 7.21 26.69
N PHE A 170 -0.08 6.51 26.81
CA PHE A 170 0.54 6.24 28.11
C PHE A 170 1.99 6.74 28.25
N GLY A 171 2.57 7.31 27.19
CA GLY A 171 3.97 7.76 27.20
C GLY A 171 4.99 6.62 27.30
N TRP A 172 4.56 5.37 27.12
CA TRP A 172 5.44 4.21 27.22
C TRP A 172 6.27 4.02 25.95
N SER A 173 7.49 3.51 26.09
CA SER A 173 8.40 3.28 24.96
C SER A 173 8.70 1.80 24.73
N PRO A 174 7.74 1.02 24.18
CA PRO A 174 7.96 -0.39 23.89
C PRO A 174 9.14 -0.57 22.92
N LYS A 175 9.98 -1.59 23.19
CA LYS A 175 11.21 -1.86 22.43
C LYS A 175 11.15 -3.08 21.51
N SER A 176 10.05 -3.82 21.57
CA SER A 176 9.88 -5.07 20.80
C SER A 176 8.66 -4.95 19.88
N ALA A 177 8.85 -5.30 18.61
CA ALA A 177 7.78 -5.55 17.67
C ALA A 177 7.76 -7.02 17.20
N LYS A 178 8.26 -7.94 18.05
CA LYS A 178 8.14 -9.38 17.83
C LYS A 178 6.66 -9.78 17.83
N THR A 179 6.31 -10.68 16.93
CA THR A 179 4.95 -11.23 16.76
C THR A 179 4.71 -12.51 17.55
N ALA A 180 5.72 -13.00 18.27
CA ALA A 180 5.65 -14.22 19.07
C ALA A 180 5.85 -13.97 20.57
N GLY A 181 5.30 -14.88 21.38
CA GLY A 181 5.41 -14.89 22.83
C GLY A 181 4.32 -14.09 23.57
N PRO A 182 4.25 -14.18 24.91
CA PRO A 182 3.15 -13.62 25.70
C PRO A 182 2.94 -12.12 25.48
N GLY A 183 4.03 -11.36 25.33
CA GLY A 183 3.99 -9.93 25.04
C GLY A 183 3.28 -9.59 23.73
N ALA A 184 3.43 -10.40 22.69
CA ALA A 184 2.75 -10.20 21.41
C ALA A 184 1.23 -10.41 21.55
N TYR A 185 0.80 -11.46 22.26
CA TYR A 185 -0.62 -11.71 22.48
C TYR A 185 -1.30 -10.64 23.34
N MET A 186 -0.62 -10.11 24.37
CA MET A 186 -1.12 -8.97 25.13
C MET A 186 -1.27 -7.72 24.25
N LYS A 187 -0.31 -7.46 23.35
CA LYS A 187 -0.39 -6.37 22.38
C LYS A 187 -1.53 -6.56 21.38
N LEU A 188 -1.76 -7.78 20.91
CA LEU A 188 -2.90 -8.09 20.06
C LEU A 188 -4.23 -7.77 20.74
N ALA A 189 -4.39 -8.18 22.01
CA ALA A 189 -5.56 -7.85 22.80
C ALA A 189 -5.71 -6.33 22.97
N LEU A 190 -4.64 -5.63 23.35
CA LEU A 190 -4.63 -4.17 23.46
C LEU A 190 -5.02 -3.48 22.15
N SER A 191 -4.51 -3.93 21.01
CA SER A 191 -4.86 -3.38 19.69
C SER A 191 -6.36 -3.51 19.40
N LYS A 192 -6.94 -4.69 19.64
CA LYS A 192 -8.38 -4.92 19.43
C LYS A 192 -9.23 -4.03 20.34
N LEU A 193 -8.89 -3.97 21.64
CA LEU A 193 -9.55 -3.09 22.61
C LEU A 193 -9.44 -1.61 22.19
N ALA A 194 -8.26 -1.18 21.80
CA ALA A 194 -8.01 0.20 21.38
C ALA A 194 -8.81 0.58 20.13
N LYS A 195 -8.93 -0.29 19.13
CA LYS A 195 -9.75 -0.05 17.93
C LYS A 195 -11.23 0.12 18.23
N THR A 196 -11.73 -0.46 19.32
CA THR A 196 -13.11 -0.30 19.79
C THR A 196 -13.28 0.93 20.68
N MET A 197 -12.37 1.15 21.64
CA MET A 197 -12.50 2.22 22.65
C MET A 197 -12.02 3.59 22.16
N TRP A 198 -11.01 3.62 21.30
CA TRP A 198 -10.37 4.85 20.80
C TRP A 198 -10.41 4.87 19.28
N LYS A 199 -11.59 4.63 18.72
CA LYS A 199 -11.80 4.76 17.28
C LYS A 199 -11.50 6.20 16.87
N GLU A 200 -10.40 6.39 16.16
CA GLU A 200 -10.02 7.71 15.64
C GLU A 200 -10.75 7.92 14.31
N ASP A 201 -11.73 8.83 14.30
CA ASP A 201 -12.45 9.23 13.08
C ASP A 201 -11.66 10.35 12.36
N LYS A 202 -10.39 10.07 12.08
CA LYS A 202 -9.53 10.98 11.32
C LYS A 202 -9.59 10.57 9.84
N PRO A 203 -9.95 11.49 8.93
CA PRO A 203 -9.82 11.22 7.52
C PRO A 203 -8.35 10.94 7.19
N MET A 204 -8.09 10.06 6.24
CA MET A 204 -6.73 9.86 5.76
C MET A 204 -6.15 11.18 5.26
N PRO A 205 -4.88 11.51 5.57
CA PRO A 205 -4.27 12.70 5.00
C PRO A 205 -4.30 12.63 3.47
N LYS A 206 -4.59 13.77 2.82
CA LYS A 206 -4.76 13.90 1.36
C LYS A 206 -5.99 13.18 0.75
N SER A 207 -7.03 12.84 1.52
CA SER A 207 -8.25 12.21 1.00
C SER A 207 -9.29 13.19 0.40
N GLU A 208 -8.93 14.46 0.17
CA GLU A 208 -9.87 15.47 -0.30
C GLU A 208 -10.28 15.23 -1.76
N ARG A 209 -11.60 15.17 -2.01
CA ARG A 209 -12.13 15.18 -3.37
C ARG A 209 -12.06 16.60 -3.93
N THR A 210 -11.08 16.85 -4.79
CA THR A 210 -10.82 18.18 -5.38
C THR A 210 -11.57 18.43 -6.69
N PHE A 211 -12.15 17.41 -7.32
CA PHE A 211 -12.92 17.52 -8.56
C PHE A 211 -13.99 16.42 -8.71
N ASP A 212 -14.88 16.63 -9.65
CA ASP A 212 -15.89 15.68 -10.13
C ASP A 212 -15.58 15.30 -11.58
N ILE A 213 -15.67 14.02 -11.92
CA ILE A 213 -15.63 13.61 -13.34
C ILE A 213 -16.92 14.10 -14.00
N ASP A 214 -16.79 14.81 -15.11
CA ASP A 214 -17.89 15.35 -15.90
C ASP A 214 -17.59 15.10 -17.38
N PRO A 215 -18.13 14.03 -17.98
CA PRO A 215 -17.91 13.71 -19.39
C PRO A 215 -18.36 14.82 -20.35
N ASP A 216 -19.30 15.68 -19.92
CA ASP A 216 -19.83 16.78 -20.73
C ASP A 216 -18.98 18.05 -20.61
N ALA A 217 -18.06 18.13 -19.65
CA ALA A 217 -17.12 19.24 -19.53
C ALA A 217 -16.04 19.15 -20.63
N PRO A 218 -15.57 20.28 -21.20
CA PRO A 218 -14.49 20.29 -22.20
C PRO A 218 -13.19 19.58 -21.75
N THR A 219 -12.95 19.52 -20.45
CA THR A 219 -11.78 18.89 -19.82
C THR A 219 -12.07 17.48 -19.27
N GLY A 220 -13.32 17.01 -19.31
CA GLY A 220 -13.74 15.73 -18.72
C GLY A 220 -13.89 15.76 -17.18
N PHE A 221 -13.75 16.93 -16.54
CA PHE A 221 -13.93 17.10 -15.10
C PHE A 221 -14.33 18.54 -14.73
N ARG A 222 -14.97 18.71 -13.57
CA ARG A 222 -15.25 20.00 -12.92
C ARG A 222 -14.52 20.09 -11.59
N GLU A 223 -13.79 21.17 -11.34
CA GLU A 223 -13.17 21.41 -10.04
C GLU A 223 -14.24 21.67 -8.96
N ARG A 224 -14.03 21.11 -7.77
CA ARG A 224 -14.83 21.46 -6.59
C ARG A 224 -14.26 22.74 -5.99
N ARG A 225 -15.12 23.73 -5.75
CA ARG A 225 -14.72 24.90 -4.96
C ARG A 225 -14.27 24.43 -3.57
N LYS A 226 -13.09 24.85 -3.13
CA LYS A 226 -12.66 24.66 -1.74
C LYS A 226 -13.71 25.29 -0.83
N ALA A 227 -14.24 24.53 0.12
CA ALA A 227 -14.94 25.12 1.25
C ALA A 227 -13.92 26.00 1.98
N GLY A 228 -14.24 27.28 2.12
CA GLY A 228 -13.40 28.25 2.83
C GLY A 228 -13.35 27.99 4.32
#